data_AF-A0A9W9XZT5-F1
#
_entry.id   AF-A0A9W9XZT5-F1
#
_cell.length_a   1.000
_cell.length_b   1.000
_cell.length_c   1.000
_cell.angle_alpha   90.00
_cell.angle_beta   90.00
_cell.angle_gamma   90.00
#
_symmetry.space_group_name_H-M   'P 1'
#
loop_
_entity.id
_entity.type
_entity.pdbx_description
1 polymer ?
#
loop_
_entity_poly.entity_id
_entity_poly.type
_entity_poly.pdbx_seq_one_letter_code
_entity_poly.pdbx_strand_id
1 'polypeptide(L)'
;MAYFASIDIVTVAVKYRLVPEHPAPTALDDAYAGLVWTVENAANFDIDPMKIMILGSSDGAPIAAGCAILAQRNQNPSSAHKCS
;
A
#
# COMPACT_ATOMS: atom_id res chain seq x y z
N MET A 1 15.22 6.28 5.03
CA MET A 1 14.48 7.43 4.46
C MET A 1 15.36 8.43 3.72
N ALA A 2 16.69 8.45 3.88
CA ALA A 2 17.58 9.37 3.14
C ALA A 2 17.46 9.28 1.60
N TYR A 3 17.04 8.14 1.05
CA TYR A 3 16.87 7.93 -0.39
C TYR A 3 15.85 8.86 -1.05
N PHE A 4 14.85 9.36 -0.31
CA PHE A 4 13.82 10.26 -0.85
C PHE A 4 14.02 11.73 -0.49
N ALA A 5 15.10 12.07 0.23
CA ALA A 5 15.30 13.43 0.75
C ALA A 5 15.51 14.49 -0.34
N SER A 6 15.85 14.08 -1.57
CA SER A 6 16.11 14.98 -2.70
C SER A 6 14.97 15.03 -3.72
N ILE A 7 13.84 14.38 -3.45
CA ILE A 7 12.68 14.39 -4.35
C ILE A 7 11.47 14.98 -3.63
N ASP A 8 10.66 15.71 -4.38
CA ASP A 8 9.47 16.39 -3.86
C ASP A 8 8.30 15.40 -3.77
N ILE A 9 8.32 14.57 -2.73
CA ILE A 9 7.26 13.59 -2.44
C ILE A 9 6.88 13.61 -0.96
N VAL A 10 5.64 13.25 -0.68
CA VAL A 10 5.21 12.88 0.66
C VAL A 10 5.41 11.38 0.83
N THR A 11 6.04 10.97 1.94
CA THR A 11 6.27 9.56 2.25
C THR A 11 5.33 9.10 3.38
N VAL A 12 4.52 8.09 3.13
CA VAL A 12 3.67 7.43 4.15
C VAL A 12 4.25 6.06 4.45
N ALA A 13 4.74 5.88 5.68
CA ALA A 13 5.31 4.60 6.13
C ALA A 13 4.29 3.85 7.01
N VAL A 14 3.68 2.80 6.45
CA VAL A 14 2.71 1.97 7.16
C VAL A 14 3.45 1.01 8.08
N LYS A 15 3.25 1.14 9.40
CA LYS A 15 3.67 0.12 10.37
C LYS A 15 2.65 -1.01 10.37
N TYR A 16 2.85 -1.98 9.49
CA TYR A 16 2.05 -3.19 9.46
C TYR A 16 2.43 -4.15 10.59
N ARG A 17 1.47 -4.95 11.03
CA ARG A 17 1.67 -6.00 12.04
C ARG A 17 2.58 -7.11 11.53
N LEU A 18 3.39 -7.66 12.43
CA LEU A 18 4.45 -8.62 12.10
C LEU A 18 4.14 -10.03 12.59
N VAL A 19 4.82 -11.00 11.97
CA VAL A 19 4.88 -12.38 12.42
C VAL A 19 5.87 -12.51 13.60
N PRO A 20 5.67 -13.51 14.49
CA PRO A 20 4.64 -14.56 14.46
C PRO A 20 3.26 -14.16 15.00
N GLU A 21 3.13 -13.03 15.70
CA GLU A 21 1.90 -12.63 16.41
C GLU A 21 0.72 -12.40 15.46
N HIS A 22 1.01 -11.96 14.24
CA HIS A 22 0.02 -11.69 13.20
C HIS A 22 0.40 -12.38 11.88
N PRO A 23 0.00 -13.65 11.70
CA PRO A 23 0.23 -14.39 10.45
C PRO A 23 -0.40 -13.73 9.22
N ALA A 24 0.01 -14.18 8.03
CA ALA A 24 -0.62 -13.76 6.80
C ALA A 24 -2.15 -14.03 6.82
N PRO A 25 -2.99 -13.13 6.27
CA PRO A 25 -2.64 -11.97 5.44
C PRO A 25 -2.54 -10.63 6.20
N THR A 26 -2.42 -10.60 7.53
CA THR A 26 -2.61 -9.36 8.31
C THR A 26 -1.75 -8.17 7.87
N ALA A 27 -0.48 -8.39 7.52
CA ALA A 27 0.39 -7.31 7.05
C ALA A 27 -0.08 -6.69 5.72
N LEU A 28 -0.69 -7.49 4.84
CA LEU A 28 -1.29 -7.02 3.59
C LEU A 28 -2.55 -6.19 3.84
N ASP A 29 -3.39 -6.61 4.78
CA ASP A 29 -4.59 -5.85 5.16
C ASP A 29 -4.21 -4.48 5.74
N ASP A 30 -3.17 -4.43 6.59
CA ASP A 30 -2.67 -3.16 7.14
C ASP A 30 -2.09 -2.25 6.06
N ALA A 31 -1.32 -2.81 5.12
CA ALA A 31 -0.77 -2.03 3.99
C ALA A 31 -1.89 -1.45 3.12
N TYR A 32 -2.93 -2.24 2.83
CA TYR A 32 -4.08 -1.79 2.06
C TYR A 32 -4.89 -0.72 2.80
N ALA A 33 -5.13 -0.91 4.10
CA ALA A 33 -5.77 0.11 4.94
C ALA A 33 -4.98 1.43 4.95
N GLY A 34 -3.64 1.35 5.01
CA GLY A 34 -2.77 2.51 4.91
C GLY A 34 -2.86 3.22 3.56
N LEU A 35 -2.97 2.48 2.45
CA LEU A 35 -3.20 3.04 1.12
C LEU A 35 -4.54 3.78 1.05
N VAL A 36 -5.63 3.14 1.50
CA VAL A 36 -6.98 3.75 1.53
C VAL A 36 -6.96 5.04 2.34
N TRP A 37 -6.40 4.99 3.55
CA TRP A 37 -6.25 6.17 4.40
C TRP A 37 -5.46 7.29 3.70
N THR A 38 -4.39 6.94 2.99
CA THR A 38 -3.56 7.91 2.25
C THR A 38 -4.37 8.58 1.15
N VAL A 39 -5.16 7.84 0.38
CA VAL A 39 -6.03 8.38 -0.68
C VAL A 39 -7.10 9.29 -0.08
N GLU A 40 -7.76 8.85 0.99
CA GLU A 40 -8.81 9.63 1.68
C GLU A 40 -8.30 10.93 2.28
N ASN A 41 -7.03 10.97 2.68
CA ASN A 41 -6.40 12.13 3.31
C ASN A 41 -5.46 12.91 2.37
N ALA A 42 -5.40 12.56 1.08
CA ALA A 42 -4.45 13.13 0.13
C ALA A 42 -4.53 14.67 0.06
N ALA A 43 -5.75 15.23 0.10
CA ALA A 43 -5.98 16.67 0.10
C ALA A 43 -5.41 17.40 1.32
N ASN A 44 -5.28 16.73 2.47
CA ASN A 44 -4.72 17.33 3.69
C ASN A 44 -3.19 17.50 3.61
N PHE A 45 -2.55 16.86 2.62
CA PHE A 45 -1.11 16.87 2.42
C PHE A 45 -0.72 17.43 1.04
N ASP A 46 -1.66 18.06 0.33
CA ASP A 46 -1.48 18.56 -1.05
C ASP A 46 -0.97 17.49 -2.04
N ILE A 47 -1.39 16.24 -1.85
CA ILE A 47 -1.04 15.11 -2.72
C ILE A 47 -2.13 14.92 -3.79
N ASP A 48 -1.71 14.72 -5.04
CA ASP A 48 -2.59 14.25 -6.11
C ASP A 48 -2.90 12.75 -5.91
N PRO A 49 -4.16 12.36 -5.62
CA PRO A 49 -4.52 10.97 -5.36
C PRO A 49 -4.34 10.06 -6.58
N MET A 50 -4.20 10.63 -7.79
CA MET A 50 -3.88 9.89 -9.00
C MET A 50 -2.38 9.61 -9.18
N LYS A 51 -1.52 10.17 -8.32
CA LYS A 51 -0.05 10.05 -8.38
C LYS A 51 0.52 9.37 -7.13
N ILE A 52 -0.10 8.26 -6.72
CA ILE A 52 0.35 7.45 -5.58
C ILE A 52 1.11 6.23 -6.08
N MET A 53 2.27 5.96 -5.46
CA MET A 53 3.09 4.79 -5.71
C MET A 53 3.26 3.97 -4.43
N ILE A 54 3.19 2.64 -4.56
CA ILE A 54 3.40 1.70 -3.45
C ILE A 54 4.82 1.14 -3.58
N LEU A 55 5.58 1.20 -2.49
CA LEU A 55 6.97 0.75 -2.45
C LEU A 55 7.17 -0.26 -1.32
N GLY A 56 8.02 -1.25 -1.58
CA GLY A 56 8.40 -2.26 -0.60
C GLY A 56 9.77 -2.84 -0.93
N SER A 57 10.49 -3.30 0.10
CA SER A 57 11.79 -3.98 -0.05
C SER A 57 11.83 -5.18 0.89
N SER A 58 12.61 -6.21 0.54
CA SER A 58 12.65 -7.50 1.26
C SER A 58 11.24 -8.04 1.51
N ASP A 59 10.83 -8.23 2.77
CA ASP A 59 9.52 -8.77 3.15
C ASP A 59 8.37 -7.79 2.86
N GLY A 60 8.70 -6.50 2.73
CA GLY A 60 7.75 -5.48 2.29
C GLY A 60 7.48 -5.54 0.78
N ALA A 61 8.34 -6.15 -0.04
CA ALA A 61 8.14 -6.24 -1.48
C ALA A 61 6.91 -7.10 -1.86
N PRO A 62 6.71 -8.32 -1.33
CA PRO A 62 5.49 -9.08 -1.61
C PRO A 62 4.24 -8.41 -1.04
N ILE A 63 4.33 -7.72 0.10
CA ILE A 63 3.21 -6.95 0.69
C ILE A 63 2.82 -5.79 -0.24
N ALA A 64 3.79 -5.01 -0.73
CA ALA A 64 3.57 -3.91 -1.65
C ALA A 64 2.93 -4.38 -2.98
N ALA A 65 3.43 -5.48 -3.55
CA ALA A 65 2.87 -6.07 -4.76
C ALA A 65 1.42 -6.56 -4.55
N GLY A 66 1.16 -7.27 -3.44
CA GLY A 66 -0.18 -7.70 -3.07
C GLY A 66 -1.14 -6.52 -2.89
N CYS A 67 -0.69 -5.44 -2.26
CA CYS A 67 -1.48 -4.23 -2.05
C CYS A 67 -1.86 -3.57 -3.38
N ALA A 68 -0.92 -3.49 -4.34
CA ALA A 68 -1.18 -2.95 -5.67
C ALA A 68 -2.23 -3.79 -6.43
N ILE A 69 -2.11 -5.13 -6.37
CA ILE A 69 -3.08 -6.05 -6.98
C ILE A 69 -4.46 -5.89 -6.35
N LEU A 70 -4.53 -5.80 -5.01
CA LEU A 70 -5.79 -5.63 -4.30
C LEU A 70 -6.47 -4.29 -4.63
N ALA A 71 -5.70 -3.21 -4.71
CA ALA A 71 -6.20 -1.90 -5.12
C ALA A 71 -6.78 -1.94 -6.55
N GLN A 72 -6.06 -2.55 -7.49
CA GLN A 72 -6.54 -2.71 -8.87
C GLN A 72 -7.82 -3.54 -8.95
N ARG A 73 -7.91 -4.63 -8.17
CA ARG A 73 -9.10 -5.48 -8.11
C ARG A 73 -10.30 -4.74 -7.54
N ASN A 74 -10.11 -3.92 -6.50
CA ASN A 74 -11.21 -3.17 -5.89
C ASN A 74 -11.68 -2.00 -6.75
N GLN A 75 -10.79 -1.40 -7.55
CA GLN A 75 -11.18 -0.43 -8.58
C GLN A 75 -11.90 -1.07 -9.77
N ASN A 76 -11.60 -2.35 -10.07
CA ASN A 76 -12.21 -3.09 -11.17
C ASN A 76 -12.70 -4.49 -10.72
N PRO A 77 -13.84 -4.59 -10.01
CA PRO A 77 -14.29 -5.82 -9.38
C PRO A 77 -14.53 -6.99 -10.35
N SER A 78 -14.81 -6.71 -11.62
CA SER A 78 -15.00 -7.73 -12.65
C SER A 78 -13.70 -8.44 -13.08
N SER A 79 -12.53 -7.89 -12.71
CA SER A 79 -11.22 -8.48 -12.99
C SER A 79 -10.81 -9.59 -12.02
N ALA A 80 -11.63 -9.87 -10.99
CA ALA A 80 -11.37 -10.89 -10.00
C ALA A 80 -11.52 -12.32 -10.59
N HIS A 81 -10.44 -12.87 -11.14
CA HIS A 81 -10.34 -14.31 -11.40
C HIS A 81 -10.12 -15.05 -10.09
N LYS A 82 -11.06 -15.93 -9.72
CA LYS A 82 -10.86 -16.92 -8.65
C LYS A 82 -9.96 -18.02 -9.22
N CYS A 83 -8.73 -18.14 -8.72
CA CYS A 83 -7.98 -19.36 -8.89
C CYS A 83 -8.64 -20.42 -7.99
N SER A 84 -9.20 -21.44 -8.63
CA SER A 84 -9.76 -22.66 -8.03
C SER A 84 -8.67 -23.49 -7.35
#